data_AF-A0A0M3JJZ9-F1
#
_entry.id   AF-A0A0M3JJZ9-F1
#
_cell.length_a   1.000
_cell.length_b   1.000
_cell.length_c   1.000
_cell.angle_alpha   90.00
_cell.angle_beta   90.00
_cell.angle_gamma   90.00
#
_symmetry.space_group_name_H-M   'P 1'
#
loop_
_entity.id
_entity.type
_entity.pdbx_description
1 polymer ?
#
loop_
_entity_poly.entity_id
_entity_poly.type
_entity_poly.pdbx_seq_one_letter_code
_entity_poly.pdbx_strand_id
1 'polypeptide(L)'
;LVGAPRADSGQPGTVNAGAVYSCPITATYTNRGKQWCEQIVVEYADSERMKEPVGYVHGRQLHFEGKNRQLLGAVVASSGLRNGIA
;
A
#
# COMPACT_ATOMS: atom_id res chain seq x y z
N LEU A 1 -12.27 -3.42 -1.67
CA LEU A 1 -10.96 -2.74 -1.75
C LEU A 1 -11.20 -1.25 -1.88
N VAL A 2 -10.37 -0.42 -1.25
CA VAL A 2 -10.44 1.04 -1.32
C VAL A 2 -9.08 1.59 -1.71
N GLY A 3 -9.03 2.33 -2.82
CA GLY A 3 -7.83 3.04 -3.25
C GLY A 3 -7.75 4.42 -2.60
N ALA A 4 -6.58 4.77 -2.07
CA ALA A 4 -6.31 6.05 -1.44
C ALA A 4 -5.05 6.68 -2.07
N PRO A 5 -5.15 7.27 -3.27
CA PRO A 5 -3.99 7.70 -4.08
C PRO A 5 -3.14 8.80 -3.46
N ARG A 6 -3.65 9.48 -2.43
CA ARG A 6 -2.91 10.52 -1.69
C ARG A 6 -2.57 10.11 -0.26
N ALA A 7 -2.88 8.87 0.15
CA ALA A 7 -2.48 8.39 1.46
C ALA A 7 -0.97 8.20 1.53
N ASP A 8 -0.43 8.24 2.75
CA ASP A 8 0.93 7.79 2.97
C ASP A 8 0.97 6.27 2.85
N SER A 9 1.92 5.77 2.05
CA SER A 9 2.11 4.33 1.90
C SER A 9 2.78 3.75 3.15
N GLY A 10 3.60 4.51 3.88
CA GLY A 10 4.50 3.98 4.90
C GLY A 10 5.84 3.50 4.33
N GLN A 11 6.08 3.70 3.03
CA GLN A 11 7.40 3.49 2.42
C GLN A 11 8.37 4.56 2.93
N PRO A 12 9.56 4.19 3.42
CA PRO A 12 10.59 5.14 3.84
C PRO A 12 10.95 6.11 2.73
N GLY A 13 11.18 7.38 3.09
CA GLY A 13 11.58 8.40 2.13
C GLY A 13 10.49 8.78 1.12
N THR A 14 9.24 8.37 1.35
CA THR A 14 8.12 8.66 0.45
C THR A 14 7.00 9.44 1.14
N VAL A 15 6.37 10.36 0.39
CA VAL A 15 5.32 11.28 0.80
C VAL A 15 4.13 11.13 -0.14
N ASN A 16 2.95 10.81 0.40
CA ASN A 16 1.71 10.63 -0.34
C ASN A 16 1.85 9.69 -1.56
N ALA A 17 2.59 8.58 -1.42
CA ALA A 17 2.73 7.59 -2.50
C ALA A 17 1.40 6.98 -2.93
N GLY A 18 0.41 7.01 -2.03
CA GLY A 18 -0.85 6.32 -2.16
C GLY A 18 -0.82 4.97 -1.44
N ALA A 19 -2.01 4.45 -1.13
CA ALA A 19 -2.20 3.18 -0.45
C ALA A 19 -3.45 2.48 -0.97
N VAL A 20 -3.55 1.18 -0.73
CA VAL A 20 -4.76 0.39 -0.96
C VAL A 20 -5.15 -0.27 0.36
N TYR A 21 -6.44 -0.26 0.66
CA TYR A 21 -7.00 -0.86 1.86
C TYR A 21 -7.95 -2.01 1.50
N SER A 22 -7.86 -3.09 2.28
CA SER A 22 -8.86 -4.14 2.33
C SER A 22 -9.83 -3.84 3.46
N CYS A 23 -11.11 -3.69 3.11
CA CYS A 23 -12.17 -3.44 4.07
C CYS A 23 -13.15 -4.61 4.03
N PRO A 24 -13.55 -5.17 5.18
CA PRO A 24 -14.67 -6.11 5.21
C PRO A 24 -15.96 -5.40 4.78
N ILE A 25 -16.94 -6.14 4.25
CA ILE A 25 -18.25 -5.59 3.86
C ILE A 25 -18.96 -4.96 5.08
N THR A 26 -18.71 -5.50 6.27
CA THR A 26 -19.24 -5.02 7.55
C THR A 26 -18.44 -3.86 8.13
N ALA A 27 -17.63 -3.17 7.33
CA ALA A 27 -16.79 -2.10 7.85
C ALA A 27 -17.63 -0.94 8.38
N THR A 28 -17.26 -0.45 9.56
CA THR A 28 -17.91 0.67 10.24
C THR A 28 -16.90 1.79 10.44
N TYR A 29 -17.38 3.05 10.47
CA TYR A 29 -16.53 4.23 10.64
C TYR A 29 -15.79 4.29 12.00
N THR A 30 -16.12 3.40 12.94
CA THR A 30 -15.49 3.37 14.26
C THR A 30 -14.08 2.78 14.17
N ASN A 31 -13.10 3.67 14.27
CA ASN A 31 -11.70 3.54 13.91
C ASN A 31 -10.85 2.55 14.76
N ARG A 32 -11.42 1.50 15.37
CA ARG A 32 -10.73 0.71 16.42
C ARG A 32 -11.10 -0.79 16.51
N GLY A 33 -11.75 -1.38 15.51
CA GLY A 33 -12.16 -2.80 15.57
C GLY A 33 -11.69 -3.64 14.38
N LYS A 34 -11.89 -4.97 14.45
CA LYS A 34 -11.74 -5.91 13.32
C LYS A 34 -12.59 -5.57 12.09
N GLN A 35 -13.50 -4.62 12.24
CA GLN A 35 -14.34 -4.06 11.17
C GLN A 35 -13.63 -2.92 10.43
N TRP A 36 -12.41 -2.53 10.81
CA TRP A 36 -11.69 -1.45 10.16
C TRP A 36 -11.00 -1.90 8.87
N CYS A 37 -10.73 -0.93 8.00
CA CYS A 37 -9.97 -1.13 6.78
C CYS A 37 -8.48 -1.33 7.07
N GLU A 38 -7.91 -2.44 6.65
CA GLU A 38 -6.49 -2.74 6.80
C GLU A 38 -5.74 -2.35 5.53
N GLN A 39 -4.62 -1.66 5.68
CA GLN A 39 -3.76 -1.36 4.55
C GLN A 39 -3.13 -2.66 4.04
N ILE A 40 -3.18 -2.90 2.73
CA ILE A 40 -2.55 -4.06 2.11
C ILE A 40 -1.21 -3.69 1.46
N VAL A 41 -0.29 -4.64 1.47
CA VAL A 41 0.99 -4.53 0.76
C VAL A 41 0.77 -5.02 -0.67
N VAL A 42 0.88 -4.12 -1.65
CA VAL A 42 0.60 -4.42 -3.06
C VAL A 42 1.90 -4.62 -3.85
N GLU A 43 2.91 -3.80 -3.60
CA GLU A 43 4.11 -3.74 -4.43
C GLU A 43 5.26 -4.65 -3.93
N TYR A 44 5.13 -5.18 -2.72
CA TYR A 44 6.17 -5.97 -2.04
C TYR A 44 5.61 -7.31 -1.59
N ALA A 45 6.50 -8.28 -1.40
CA ALA A 45 6.11 -9.61 -0.91
C ALA A 45 5.56 -9.57 0.52
N ASP A 46 6.08 -8.65 1.35
CA ASP A 46 5.70 -8.48 2.74
C ASP A 46 5.94 -7.03 3.20
N SER A 47 5.48 -6.74 4.41
CA SER A 47 5.62 -5.41 5.03
C SER A 47 7.04 -5.06 5.43
N GLU A 48 7.93 -6.05 5.60
CA GLU A 48 9.31 -5.80 6.05
C GLU A 48 10.14 -5.27 4.89
N ARG A 49 10.03 -5.89 3.71
CA ARG A 49 10.65 -5.38 2.48
C ARG A 49 10.18 -3.99 2.09
N MET A 50 8.93 -3.67 2.38
CA MET A 50 8.38 -2.34 2.12
C MET A 50 9.02 -1.25 3.00
N LYS A 51 9.51 -1.62 4.19
CA LYS A 51 10.20 -0.72 5.13
C LYS A 51 11.70 -0.66 4.92
N GLU A 52 12.25 -1.48 4.01
CA GLU A 52 13.68 -1.43 3.72
C GLU A 52 14.02 -0.06 3.11
N PRO A 53 15.10 0.58 3.57
CA PRO A 53 15.58 1.80 2.95
C PRO A 53 16.01 1.51 1.52
N VAL A 54 15.80 2.48 0.62
CA VAL A 54 16.28 2.36 -0.77
C VAL A 54 17.79 2.17 -0.79
N GLY A 55 18.26 1.31 -1.70
CA GLY A 55 19.66 0.93 -1.80
C GLY A 55 20.59 2.09 -2.19
N TYR A 56 21.90 1.85 -2.09
CA TYR A 56 22.93 2.82 -2.45
C TYR A 56 23.84 2.26 -3.54
N VAL A 57 24.24 3.12 -4.48
CA VAL A 57 25.27 2.81 -5.50
C VAL A 57 26.31 3.92 -5.48
N HIS A 58 27.58 3.55 -5.28
CA HIS A 58 28.71 4.50 -5.17
C HIS A 58 28.47 5.67 -4.19
N GLY A 59 27.85 5.38 -3.03
CA GLY A 59 27.56 6.38 -2.01
C GLY A 59 26.37 7.30 -2.32
N ARG A 60 25.69 7.10 -3.45
CA ARG A 60 24.44 7.80 -3.80
C ARG A 60 23.25 6.89 -3.57
N GLN A 61 22.22 7.44 -2.93
CA GLN A 61 20.96 6.73 -2.71
C GLN A 61 20.23 6.58 -4.05
N LEU A 62 19.88 5.34 -4.42
CA LEU A 62 19.03 5.07 -5.58
C LEU A 62 17.62 5.55 -5.28
N HIS A 63 16.99 6.27 -6.21
CA HIS A 63 15.60 6.74 -6.09
C HIS A 63 15.32 7.54 -4.80
N PHE A 64 16.14 8.57 -4.51
CA PHE A 64 16.00 9.36 -3.26
C PHE A 64 14.64 10.06 -3.12
N GLU A 65 14.02 10.48 -4.24
CA GLU A 65 12.66 11.06 -4.24
C GLU A 65 11.58 10.03 -3.92
N GLY A 66 11.95 8.74 -3.84
CA GLY A 66 11.04 7.65 -3.60
C GLY A 66 9.92 7.59 -4.64
N LYS A 67 8.74 7.20 -4.17
CA LYS A 67 7.52 7.06 -4.96
C LYS A 67 6.55 8.22 -4.69
N ASN A 68 7.10 9.41 -4.46
CA ASN A 68 6.34 10.58 -4.02
C ASN A 68 5.20 10.89 -4.99
N ARG A 69 3.97 10.99 -4.46
CA ARG A 69 2.78 11.37 -5.24
C ARG A 69 2.52 10.48 -6.47
N GLN A 70 3.00 9.24 -6.48
CA GLN A 70 2.80 8.32 -7.61
C GLN A 70 1.34 7.92 -7.84
N LEU A 71 0.46 8.21 -6.88
CA LEU A 71 -0.98 7.91 -6.91
C LEU A 71 -1.30 6.41 -6.86
N LEU A 72 -0.56 5.62 -6.06
CA LEU A 72 -0.87 4.21 -5.83
C LEU A 72 -2.29 4.05 -5.29
N GLY A 73 -3.09 3.21 -5.95
CA GLY A 73 -4.51 3.06 -5.63
C GLY A 73 -5.41 4.09 -6.32
N ALA A 74 -4.93 4.88 -7.29
CA ALA A 74 -5.79 5.68 -8.17
C ALA A 74 -6.77 4.81 -8.97
N VAL A 75 -6.31 3.61 -9.36
CA VAL A 75 -7.13 2.57 -9.98
C VAL A 75 -6.92 1.30 -9.17
N VAL A 76 -8.01 0.66 -8.78
CA VAL A 76 -8.00 -0.63 -8.07
C VAL A 76 -8.96 -1.56 -8.78
N ALA A 77 -8.47 -2.72 -9.19
CA ALA A 77 -9.25 -3.78 -9.81
C ALA A 77 -8.94 -5.10 -9.10
N SER A 78 -9.92 -5.99 -9.03
CA SER A 78 -9.75 -7.34 -8.51
C SER A 78 -10.49 -8.34 -9.38
N SER A 79 -9.90 -9.51 -9.58
CA SER A 79 -10.56 -10.66 -10.20
C SER A 79 -10.59 -11.80 -9.19
N GLY A 80 -11.75 -12.42 -9.03
CA GLY A 80 -11.90 -13.64 -8.23
C GLY A 80 -11.81 -14.88 -9.10
N LEU A 81 -11.48 -16.02 -8.49
CA LEU A 81 -11.66 -17.33 -9.09
C LEU A 81 -12.98 -17.92 -8.60
N ARG A 82 -13.72 -18.57 -9.51
CA ARG A 82 -14.95 -19.28 -9.13
C ARG A 82 -14.59 -20.34 -8.09
N ASN A 83 -15.22 -20.29 -6.92
CA ASN A 83 -14.95 -21.16 -5.75
C ASN A 83 -13.60 -20.94 -5.03
N GLY A 84 -12.83 -19.89 -5.34
CA GLY A 84 -11.73 -19.44 -4.49
C GLY A 84 -10.51 -20.37 -4.37
N ILE A 85 -10.30 -21.29 -5.31
CA ILE A 85 -9.12 -22.16 -5.34
C ILE A 85 -8.06 -21.46 -6.20
N ALA A 86 -6.97 -21.02 -5.57
CA ALA A 86 -5.77 -20.47 -6.19
C ALA A 86 -4.56 -21.38 -5.90
#